data_AF-A0A2E1USP0-F1
#
_entry.id   AF-A0A2E1USP0-F1
#
_cell.length_a   1.000
_cell.length_b   1.000
_cell.length_c   1.000
_cell.angle_alpha   90.00
_cell.angle_beta   90.00
_cell.angle_gamma   90.00
#
_symmetry.space_group_name_H-M   'P 1'
#
loop_
_entity.id
_entity.type
_entity.pdbx_description
1 polymer ?
#
loop_
_entity_poly.entity_id
_entity_poly.type
_entity_poly.pdbx_seq_one_letter_code
_entity_poly.pdbx_strand_id
1 'polypeptide(L)' 'MLYGGSVNSKNAKDILSAPYVDGVLIGGASLDVKEFTKICNLKI' A
#
# COMPACT_ATOMS: atom_id res chain seq x y z
N MET A 1 1.33 -10.94 -7.64
CA MET A 1 1.93 -9.81 -8.37
C MET A 1 2.05 -8.60 -7.45
N LEU A 2 3.08 -7.76 -7.58
CA LEU A 2 3.14 -6.47 -6.87
C LEU A 2 2.40 -5.38 -7.65
N TYR A 3 1.57 -4.58 -6.99
CA TYR A 3 0.91 -3.41 -7.58
C TYR A 3 1.76 -2.14 -7.39
N GLY A 4 2.18 -1.49 -8.48
CA GLY A 4 3.07 -0.31 -8.44
C GLY A 4 2.43 1.03 -8.83
N GLY A 5 1.10 1.14 -8.75
CA GLY A 5 0.39 2.40 -9.00
C GLY A 5 0.43 3.37 -7.81
N SER A 6 -0.46 4.37 -7.81
CA SER A 6 -0.57 5.33 -6.71
C SER A 6 -1.18 4.67 -5.47
N VAL A 7 -0.33 4.31 -4.50
CA VAL A 7 -0.71 3.69 -3.23
C VAL A 7 -0.53 4.67 -2.08
N ASN A 8 -1.54 4.77 -1.22
CA ASN A 8 -1.53 5.57 0.01
C ASN A 8 -2.39 4.87 1.10
N SER A 9 -2.40 5.39 2.32
CA SER A 9 -3.12 4.78 3.45
C SER A 9 -4.63 4.68 3.25
N LYS A 10 -5.22 5.47 2.35
CA LYS A 10 -6.66 5.46 2.08
C LYS A 10 -7.09 4.33 1.14
N ASN A 11 -6.21 3.87 0.25
CA ASN A 11 -6.54 2.87 -0.76
C ASN A 11 -5.74 1.55 -0.65
N ALA A 12 -4.66 1.54 0.13
CA ALA A 12 -3.76 0.39 0.22
C ALA A 12 -4.48 -0.88 0.70
N LYS A 13 -5.45 -0.77 1.62
CA LYS A 13 -6.21 -1.92 2.11
C LYS A 13 -7.02 -2.59 0.99
N ASP A 14 -7.72 -1.80 0.19
CA ASP A 14 -8.55 -2.31 -0.90
C ASP A 14 -7.70 -2.95 -1.99
N ILE A 15 -6.56 -2.32 -2.33
CA ILE A 15 -5.60 -2.83 -3.30
C ILE A 15 -4.98 -4.16 -2.83
N LEU A 16 -4.57 -4.24 -1.55
CA LEU A 16 -3.96 -5.44 -0.99
C LEU A 16 -4.98 -6.58 -0.76
N SER A 17 -6.27 -6.26 -0.68
CA SER A 17 -7.35 -7.25 -0.60
C SER A 17 -7.74 -7.80 -1.97
N ALA A 18 -7.21 -7.24 -3.07
CA ALA A 18 -7.54 -7.67 -4.41
C ALA A 18 -6.94 -9.06 -4.71
N PRO A 19 -7.68 -9.94 -5.40
CA PRO A 19 -7.15 -11.25 -5.75
C PRO A 19 -5.90 -11.10 -6.63
N TYR A 20 -4.91 -11.97 -6.38
CA TYR A 20 -3.63 -12.03 -7.11
C TYR A 20 -2.67 -10.83 -6.89
N VAL A 21 -3.00 -9.91 -5.98
CA VAL A 21 -2.08 -8.87 -5.49
C VAL A 21 -1.39 -9.38 -4.23
N ASP A 22 -0.08 -9.56 -4.28
CA ASP A 22 0.72 -10.07 -3.14
C ASP A 22 1.36 -8.94 -2.33
N GLY A 23 1.25 -7.70 -2.81
CA GLY A 23 1.92 -6.55 -2.21
C GLY A 23 1.83 -5.30 -3.07
N VAL A 24 2.41 -4.21 -2.57
CA VAL A 24 2.43 -2.90 -3.21
C VAL A 24 3.84 -2.34 -3.32
N LEU A 25 4.14 -1.68 -4.43
CA LEU A 25 5.33 -0.86 -4.62
C LEU A 25 4.94 0.61 -4.46
N ILE A 26 5.30 1.20 -3.33
CA ILE A 26 4.82 2.52 -2.90
C ILE A 26 5.80 3.60 -3.38
N GLY A 27 5.29 4.57 -4.15
CA GLY A 27 6.02 5.76 -4.60
C GLY A 27 6.03 6.87 -3.56
N GLY A 28 5.57 8.08 -3.92
CA GLY A 28 5.68 9.27 -3.07
C GLY A 28 5.15 9.15 -1.63
N ALA A 29 4.15 8.28 -1.38
CA ALA A 29 3.66 8.02 -0.02
C ALA A 29 4.70 7.33 0.89
N SER A 30 5.76 6.73 0.34
CA SER A 30 6.87 6.16 1.11
C SER A 30 7.81 7.23 1.68
N LEU A 31 7.72 8.48 1.20
CA LEU A 31 8.57 9.59 1.64
C LEU A 31 8.06 10.25 2.95
N ASP A 32 6.81 9.98 3.33
CA ASP A 32 6.26 10.38 4.63
C ASP A 32 6.25 9.15 5.56
N VAL A 33 7.08 9.19 6.61
CA VAL A 33 7.21 8.11 7.60
C VAL A 33 5.87 7.74 8.23
N LYS A 34 5.01 8.72 8.54
CA LYS A 34 3.70 8.44 9.17
C LYS A 34 2.79 7.73 8.18
N GLU A 35 2.79 8.17 6.93
CA GLU A 35 1.98 7.57 5.88
C GLU A 35 2.43 6.15 5.55
N PHE A 36 3.74 5.96 5.34
CA PHE A 36 4.33 4.64 5.07
C PHE A 36 4.09 3.66 6.21
N THR A 37 4.28 4.10 7.47
CA THR A 37 4.04 3.28 8.66
C THR A 37 2.58 2.84 8.78
N LYS A 38 1.61 3.69 8.41
CA LYS A 38 0.20 3.29 8.36
C LYS A 38 -0.02 2.17 7.36
N ILE A 39 0.57 2.27 6.17
CA ILE A 39 0.42 1.26 5.11
C ILE A 39 1.04 -0.07 5.55
N CYS A 40 2.25 -0.06 6.13
CA CYS A 40 2.92 -1.27 6.61
C CYS A 40 2.17 -1.99 7.75
N ASN A 41 1.40 -1.25 8.56
CA ASN A 41 0.65 -1.80 9.69
C ASN A 41 -0.81 -2.16 9.35
N LEU A 42 -1.20 -2.13 8.07
CA LEU A 42 -2.54 -2.57 7.68
C LEU A 42 -2.73 -4.04 7.99
N LYS A 43 -3.87 -4.37 8.62
CA LYS A 43 -4.34 -5.74 8.76
C LYS A 43 -5.21 -6.07 7.55
N ILE A 44 -4.71 -6.98 6.72
CA ILE A 44 -5.29 -7.44 5.46
C ILE A 44 -5.60 -8.91 5.61
#